data_AF-A0A1B6MT50-F1
#
_entry.id   AF-A0A1B6MT50-F1
#
_cell.length_a   1.000
_cell.length_b   1.000
_cell.length_c   1.000
_cell.angle_alpha   90.00
_cell.angle_beta   90.00
_cell.angle_gamma   90.00
#
_symmetry.space_group_name_H-M   'P 1'
#
loop_
_entity.id
_entity.type
_entity.pdbx_description
1 polymer ?
#
loop_
_entity_poly.entity_id
_entity_poly.type
_entity_poly.pdbx_seq_one_letter_code
_entity_poly.pdbx_strand_id
1 'polypeptide(L)'
;MDAALIIHEQLKIPTRYLKNFSKSDKVEGIVHRTWIRQLVDQQQVPSEFLHHDQLSPAEVEAWFKQGENFGAAWQKLLFKVVWKRDCPVIPLPRSKPRLKPEIPLSYCQI
;
A
#
# COMPACT_ATOMS: atom_id res chain seq x y z
N MET A 1 0.55 -2.48 14.93
CA MET A 1 1.22 -3.26 13.87
C MET A 1 2.19 -2.35 13.17
N ASP A 2 3.40 -2.82 12.87
CA ASP A 2 4.41 -2.01 12.20
C ASP A 2 4.04 -1.81 10.73
N ALA A 3 3.81 -0.56 10.33
CA ALA A 3 3.42 -0.21 8.96
C ALA A 3 4.49 -0.65 7.93
N ALA A 4 5.78 -0.62 8.30
CA ALA A 4 6.86 -1.07 7.40
C ALA A 4 6.80 -2.57 7.13
N LEU A 5 6.43 -3.40 8.13
CA LEU A 5 6.29 -4.84 7.93
C LEU A 5 5.16 -5.17 6.95
N ILE A 6 4.03 -4.48 7.06
CA ILE A 6 2.89 -4.66 6.15
C ILE A 6 3.29 -4.27 4.72
N ILE A 7 3.98 -3.13 4.58
CA ILE A 7 4.49 -2.67 3.29
C ILE A 7 5.46 -3.69 2.71
N HIS A 8 6.37 -4.24 3.51
CA HIS A 8 7.30 -5.28 3.08
C HIS A 8 6.56 -6.52 2.56
N GLU A 9 5.57 -7.02 3.30
CA GLU A 9 4.81 -8.22 2.93
C GLU A 9 4.01 -8.02 1.64
N GLN A 10 3.33 -6.87 1.51
CA GLN A 10 2.40 -6.58 0.42
C GLN A 10 3.08 -6.05 -0.84
N LEU A 11 4.09 -5.18 -0.69
CA LEU A 11 4.75 -4.48 -1.79
C LEU A 11 6.13 -5.07 -2.14
N LYS A 12 6.59 -6.08 -1.38
CA LYS A 12 7.90 -6.74 -1.55
C LYS A 12 9.10 -5.81 -1.44
N ILE A 13 8.92 -4.63 -0.83
CA ILE A 13 10.01 -3.68 -0.58
C ILE A 13 10.77 -4.16 0.66
N PRO A 14 12.10 -4.40 0.59
CA PRO A 14 12.87 -4.82 1.76
C PRO A 14 12.86 -3.72 2.83
N THR A 15 12.80 -4.11 4.10
CA THR A 15 12.71 -3.18 5.24
C THR A 15 13.86 -2.17 5.32
N ARG A 16 15.03 -2.50 4.76
CA ARG A 16 16.20 -1.61 4.68
C ARG A 16 15.98 -0.39 3.78
N TYR A 17 15.04 -0.51 2.83
CA TYR A 17 14.61 0.57 1.95
C TYR A 17 13.38 1.31 2.50
N LEU A 18 12.98 1.03 3.75
CA LEU A 18 11.83 1.62 4.43
C LEU A 18 12.27 2.30 5.73
N LYS A 19 11.59 3.40 6.06
CA LYS A 19 11.84 4.21 7.26
C LYS A 19 10.51 4.67 7.83
N ASN A 20 10.24 4.24 9.05
CA ASN A 20 9.04 4.65 9.78
C ASN A 20 9.17 6.10 10.25
N PHE A 21 8.09 6.87 10.11
CA PHE A 21 7.99 8.17 10.76
C PHE A 21 7.53 7.98 12.20
N SER A 22 8.25 8.58 13.16
CA SER A 22 7.99 8.41 14.60
C SER A 22 6.64 8.95 15.08
N LYS A 23 5.95 9.78 14.29
CA LYS A 23 4.72 10.48 14.68
C LYS A 23 3.54 10.29 13.73
N SER A 24 3.67 9.44 12.71
CA SER A 24 2.61 9.25 11.72
C SER A 24 2.60 7.82 11.20
N ASP A 25 1.42 7.31 10.82
CA ASP A 25 1.21 6.04 10.10
C ASP A 25 1.76 6.07 8.65
N LYS A 26 2.76 6.91 8.43
CA LYS A 26 3.46 7.08 7.16
C LYS A 26 4.78 6.36 7.25
N VAL A 27 5.17 5.77 6.13
CA VAL A 27 6.47 5.12 5.96
C VAL A 27 7.11 5.75 4.73
N GLU A 28 8.32 6.26 4.88
CA GLU A 28 9.15 6.65 3.75
C GLU A 28 9.77 5.39 3.16
N GLY A 29 9.80 5.27 1.85
CA GLY A 29 10.59 4.23 1.20
C GLY A 29 11.27 4.74 -0.05
N ILE A 30 12.30 4.02 -0.49
CA ILE A 30 13.01 4.32 -1.71
C ILE A 30 12.97 3.14 -2.66
N VAL A 31 12.58 3.39 -3.91
CA VAL A 31 12.39 2.35 -4.93
C VAL A 31 12.95 2.80 -6.27
N HIS A 32 13.33 1.85 -7.11
CA HIS A 32 13.74 2.17 -8.48
C HIS A 32 12.53 2.50 -9.36
N ARG A 33 12.70 3.40 -10.34
CA ARG A 33 11.63 3.83 -11.27
C ARG A 33 10.93 2.68 -12.01
N THR A 34 11.63 1.56 -12.25
CA THR A 34 11.04 0.38 -12.89
C THR A 34 9.98 -0.27 -12.02
N TRP A 35 10.20 -0.30 -10.70
CA TRP A 35 9.24 -0.81 -9.73
C TRP A 35 7.95 0.03 -9.77
N ILE A 36 8.08 1.36 -9.85
CA ILE A 36 6.92 2.27 -9.97
C ILE A 36 6.16 2.03 -11.27
N ARG A 37 6.87 1.89 -12.40
CA ARG A 37 6.24 1.60 -13.70
C ARG A 37 5.47 0.29 -13.68
N GLN A 38 6.03 -0.77 -13.10
CA GLN A 38 5.33 -2.04 -12.96
C GLN A 38 4.06 -1.91 -12.10
N LEU A 39 4.15 -1.16 -10.99
CA LEU A 39 2.99 -0.93 -10.14
C LEU A 39 1.90 -0.09 -10.84
N VAL A 40 2.27 0.98 -11.55
CA VAL A 40 1.32 1.94 -12.13
C VAL A 40 0.81 1.47 -13.50
N ASP A 41 1.71 1.08 -14.39
CA ASP A 41 1.38 0.78 -15.78
C ASP A 41 0.84 -0.65 -15.92
N GLN A 42 1.39 -1.60 -15.14
CA GLN A 42 1.01 -3.01 -15.22
C GLN A 42 0.05 -3.44 -14.10
N GLN A 43 -0.22 -2.55 -13.13
CA GLN A 43 -1.08 -2.84 -11.96
C GLN A 43 -0.64 -4.08 -11.18
N GLN A 44 0.66 -4.38 -11.20
CA GLN A 44 1.24 -5.55 -10.55
C GLN A 44 2.35 -5.14 -9.59
N VAL A 45 2.33 -5.75 -8.40
CA VAL A 45 3.47 -5.66 -7.49
C VAL A 45 4.61 -6.53 -8.06
N PRO A 46 5.81 -5.97 -8.28
CA PRO A 46 6.93 -6.74 -8.80
C PRO A 46 7.24 -7.95 -7.92
N SER A 47 7.41 -9.12 -8.53
CA SER A 47 7.76 -10.36 -7.81
C SER A 47 9.14 -10.28 -7.15
N GLU A 48 10.05 -9.54 -7.79
CA GLU A 48 11.42 -9.31 -7.31
C GLU A 48 11.67 -7.82 -7.15
N PHE A 49 12.28 -7.44 -6.03
CA PHE A 49 12.70 -6.07 -5.79
C PHE A 49 14.10 -5.84 -6.35
N LEU A 50 14.26 -4.76 -7.10
CA LEU A 50 15.56 -4.36 -7.63
C LEU A 50 16.42 -3.81 -6.49
N HIS A 51 17.53 -4.48 -6.21
CA HIS A 51 18.49 -4.04 -5.19
C HIS A 51 19.47 -3.03 -5.81
N HIS A 52 20.02 -2.15 -4.99
CA HIS A 52 21.04 -1.22 -5.47
C HIS A 52 22.31 -1.95 -5.90
N ASP A 53 22.74 -1.75 -7.15
CA ASP A 53 23.83 -2.52 -7.76
C ASP A 53 25.19 -2.32 -7.07
N GLN A 54 25.41 -1.12 -6.50
CA GLN A 54 26.71 -0.71 -5.96
C GLN A 54 26.77 -0.64 -4.44
N LEU A 55 25.62 -0.65 -3.76
CA LEU A 55 25.57 -0.44 -2.32
C LEU A 55 25.23 -1.75 -1.63
N SER A 56 26.01 -2.12 -0.63
CA SER A 56 25.68 -3.23 0.23
C SER A 56 24.37 -2.93 1.00
N PRO A 57 23.66 -3.96 1.48
CA PRO A 57 22.41 -3.78 2.21
C PRO A 57 22.55 -2.90 3.47
N ALA A 58 23.74 -2.85 4.09
CA ALA A 58 24.00 -1.98 5.24
C ALA A 58 24.23 -0.52 4.82
N GLU A 59 24.92 -0.30 3.69
CA GLU A 59 25.14 1.04 3.14
C GLU A 59 23.84 1.65 2.64
N VAL A 60 22.97 0.87 2.00
CA VAL A 60 21.61 1.30 1.63
C VAL A 60 20.86 1.83 2.86
N GLU A 61 20.85 1.07 3.95
CA GLU A 61 20.14 1.47 5.15
C GLU A 61 20.73 2.76 5.76
N ALA A 62 22.06 2.87 5.80
CA ALA A 62 22.75 4.06 6.30
C ALA A 62 22.47 5.30 5.43
N TRP A 63 22.64 5.19 4.12
CA TRP A 63 22.39 6.25 3.14
C TRP A 63 20.95 6.71 3.17
N PHE A 64 20.00 5.77 3.24
CA PHE A 64 18.59 6.11 3.30
C PHE A 64 18.23 6.84 4.60
N LYS A 65 18.80 6.42 5.73
CA LYS A 65 18.63 7.14 7.01
C LYS A 65 19.21 8.54 6.99
N GLN A 66 20.36 8.73 6.33
CA GLN A 66 21.06 10.00 6.17
C GLN A 66 20.40 10.91 5.13
N GLY A 67 19.51 10.37 4.30
CA GLY A 67 18.78 11.13 3.28
C GLY A 67 19.55 11.35 1.99
N GLU A 68 20.64 10.60 1.79
CA GLU A 68 21.52 10.64 0.63
C GLU A 68 20.79 10.37 -0.69
N ASN A 69 21.44 10.73 -1.79
CA ASN A 69 20.91 10.51 -3.13
C ASN A 69 21.37 9.17 -3.71
N PHE A 70 20.42 8.30 -4.05
CA PHE A 70 20.66 6.99 -4.65
C PHE A 70 20.79 7.05 -6.19
N GLY A 71 20.76 8.25 -6.75
CA GLY A 71 20.79 8.50 -8.19
C GLY A 71 19.39 8.75 -8.77
N ALA A 72 19.35 9.35 -9.96
CA ALA A 72 18.13 9.85 -10.59
C ALA A 72 17.06 8.78 -10.86
N ALA A 73 17.46 7.51 -10.97
CA ALA A 73 16.54 6.40 -11.22
C ALA A 73 15.82 5.92 -9.95
N TRP A 74 16.31 6.30 -8.77
CA TRP A 74 15.71 5.96 -7.48
C TRP A 74 14.82 7.09 -6.99
N GLN A 75 13.64 6.73 -6.50
CA GLN A 75 12.57 7.65 -6.17
C GLN A 75 12.10 7.40 -4.75
N LYS A 76 12.01 8.49 -3.96
CA LYS A 76 11.45 8.45 -2.61
C LYS A 76 9.94 8.46 -2.70
N LEU A 77 9.30 7.54 -2.02
CA LEU A 77 7.85 7.38 -1.94
C LEU A 77 7.40 7.48 -0.49
N LEU A 78 6.19 8.00 -0.32
CA LEU A 78 5.51 8.06 0.97
C LEU A 78 4.34 7.08 0.96
N PHE A 79 4.43 6.06 1.78
CA PHE A 79 3.38 5.07 1.97
C PHE A 79 2.54 5.45 3.19
N LYS A 80 1.22 5.24 3.11
CA LYS A 80 0.31 5.34 4.24
C LYS A 80 -0.52 4.07 4.29
N VAL A 81 -0.46 3.36 5.41
CA VAL A 81 -1.31 2.18 5.63
C VAL A 81 -2.66 2.68 6.16
N VAL A 82 -3.73 2.35 5.45
CA VAL A 82 -5.10 2.69 5.86
C VAL A 82 -5.77 1.42 6.37
N TRP A 83 -6.10 1.39 7.66
CA TRP A 83 -6.80 0.26 8.24
C TRP A 83 -8.26 0.27 7.83
N LYS A 84 -8.77 -0.89 7.41
CA LYS A 84 -10.17 -1.05 7.01
C LYS A 84 -11.17 -0.65 8.11
N ARG A 85 -10.76 -0.73 9.39
CA ARG A 85 -11.58 -0.32 10.55
C ARG A 85 -11.80 1.20 10.60
N ASP A 86 -10.89 1.97 10.01
CA ASP A 86 -10.91 3.43 9.98
C ASP A 86 -11.46 3.96 8.65
N CYS A 87 -11.84 3.07 7.72
CA CYS A 87 -12.62 3.43 6.54
C CYS A 87 -14.11 3.42 6.91
N PRO A 88 -14.83 4.56 6.83
CA PRO A 88 -16.28 4.56 6.89
C PRO A 88 -16.81 3.85 5.63
N VAL A 89 -16.96 2.53 5.70
CA VAL A 89 -17.58 1.75 4.64
C VAL A 89 -19.08 1.90 4.78
N ILE A 90 -19.74 2.40 3.73
CA ILE A 90 -21.19 2.21 3.55
C ILE A 90 -21.37 0.70 3.36
N PRO A 91 -22.05 -0.02 4.28
CA PRO A 91 -22.26 -1.45 4.11
C PRO A 91 -23.03 -1.67 2.81
N LEU A 92 -22.52 -2.54 1.95
CA LEU A 92 -23.27 -2.97 0.77
C LEU A 92 -24.64 -3.52 1.22
N PRO A 93 -25.71 -3.24 0.46
CA PRO A 93 -27.04 -3.78 0.77
C PRO A 93 -26.94 -5.30 0.91
N ARG A 94 -27.11 -5.80 2.13
CA ARG A 94 -27.16 -7.25 2.35
C ARG A 94 -28.44 -7.73 1.68
N SER A 95 -28.34 -8.71 0.79
CA SER A 95 -29.51 -9.41 0.27
C SER A 95 -30.27 -9.96 1.49
N LYS A 96 -31.46 -9.41 1.75
CA LYS A 96 -32.37 -10.05 2.71
C LYS A 96 -32.56 -11.49 2.21
N PRO A 97 -32.43 -12.52 3.06
CA PRO A 97 -32.87 -13.85 2.66
C PRO A 97 -34.30 -13.69 2.16
N ARG A 98 -34.59 -14.21 0.96
CA ARG A 98 -35.94 -14.24 0.41
C ARG A 98 -36.82 -15.01 1.39
N LEU A 99 -37.40 -14.32 2.37
CA LEU A 99 -38.62 -14.77 3.01
C LEU A 99 -39.66 -14.84 1.88
N LYS A 100 -40.37 -15.96 1.88
CA LYS A 100 -41.35 -16.41 0.89
C LYS A 100 -42.25 -15.27 0.36
N PRO A 101 -42.78 -15.41 -0.87
CA PRO A 101 -43.60 -14.37 -1.48
C PRO A 101 -44.93 -14.29 -0.71
N GLU A 102 -45.07 -13.28 0.14
CA GLU A 102 -46.36 -12.95 0.72
C GLU A 102 -46.70 -11.48 0.47
N ILE A 103 -47.81 -11.36 -0.26
CA ILE A 103 -48.70 -10.22 -0.44
C ILE A 103 -48.26 -9.20 -1.52
N PRO A 104 -49.02 -9.06 -2.62
CA PRO A 104 -48.79 -7.99 -3.58
C PRO A 104 -49.16 -6.65 -2.91
N LEU A 105 -48.16 -5.78 -2.76
CA LEU A 105 -48.39 -4.40 -2.34
C LEU A 105 -49.17 -3.68 -3.45
N SER A 106 -50.45 -3.41 -3.22
CA SER A 106 -51.22 -2.48 -4.03
C SER A 106 -50.63 -1.08 -3.84
N TYR A 107 -50.10 -0.49 -4.91
CA TYR A 107 -49.71 0.91 -4.94
C TYR A 107 -50.95 1.78 -4.71
N CYS A 108 -51.03 2.47 -3.56
CA CYS A 108 -51.84 3.67 -3.44
C CYS A 108 -51.07 4.81 -4.07
N GLN A 109 -51.48 5.22 -5.28
CA GLN A 109 -51.21 6.55 -5.80
C GLN A 109 -52.29 7.49 -5.27
N ILE A 110 -51.90 8.56 -4.60
CA ILE A 110 -52.67 9.81 -4.48
C ILE A 110 -51.75 10.91 -4.96
#